data_AF-A0A0R2NVS7-F1
#
_entry.id   AF-A0A0R2NVS7-F1
#
_cell.length_a   1.000
_cell.length_b   1.000
_cell.length_c   1.000
_cell.angle_alpha   90.00
_cell.angle_beta   90.00
_cell.angle_gamma   90.00
#
_symmetry.space_group_name_H-M   'P 1'
#
loop_
_entity.id
_entity.type
_entity.pdbx_description
1 polymer ?
#
loop_
_entity_poly.entity_id
_entity_poly.type
_entity_poly.pdbx_seq_one_letter_code
_entity_poly.pdbx_strand_id
1 'polypeptide(L)'
;MPVKSNDVKIKLVPIPPLNHPAKRTNYVFLKLDKEIHLGENSAASIFVHCPIEIGIFLIYGDNHEPLDWVTCNPLNSRFGLYGSPDTGKLCKYAEVSLATDYDDSVSYVNAVMHIVIENTLSFAQTISKVIFPITDNNLYYKDSRSIIDGIKIIMKKRAAVNIAEVKPTLVDTEWATAPAWDKSITSIHNMEMTLE
;
A
#
# COMPACT_ATOMS: atom_id res chain seq x y z
N MET A 1 -9.97 23.40 -27.73
CA MET A 1 -9.15 24.61 -27.52
C MET A 1 -8.72 24.66 -26.06
N PRO A 2 -7.42 24.77 -25.73
CA PRO A 2 -6.98 24.98 -24.35
C PRO A 2 -7.33 26.40 -23.90
N VAL A 3 -7.88 26.54 -22.69
CA VAL A 3 -8.24 27.83 -22.07
C VAL A 3 -7.37 28.01 -20.82
N LYS A 4 -6.78 29.20 -20.65
CA LYS A 4 -6.02 29.52 -19.44
C LYS A 4 -7.00 29.95 -18.33
N SER A 5 -6.86 29.37 -17.15
CA SER A 5 -7.51 29.82 -15.91
C SER A 5 -6.42 30.08 -14.88
N ASN A 6 -6.54 31.19 -14.14
CA ASN A 6 -5.66 31.49 -13.02
C ASN A 6 -6.15 30.86 -11.70
N ASP A 7 -7.43 30.46 -11.67
CA ASP A 7 -8.10 29.99 -10.45
C ASP A 7 -8.13 28.47 -10.34
N VAL A 8 -7.94 27.77 -11.46
CA VAL A 8 -7.91 26.30 -11.53
C VAL A 8 -6.47 25.83 -11.67
N LYS A 9 -6.00 25.02 -10.73
CA LYS A 9 -4.68 24.40 -10.74
C LYS A 9 -4.82 22.88 -10.86
N ILE A 10 -3.91 22.25 -11.58
CA ILE A 10 -3.78 20.79 -11.59
C ILE A 10 -2.68 20.42 -10.60
N LYS A 11 -2.98 19.53 -9.67
CA LYS A 11 -2.00 19.00 -8.71
C LYS A 11 -1.80 17.52 -8.96
N LEU A 12 -0.53 17.11 -9.04
CA LEU A 12 -0.10 15.72 -9.07
C LEU A 12 0.37 15.35 -7.67
N VAL A 13 -0.18 14.30 -7.10
CA VAL A 13 0.23 13.79 -5.78
C VAL A 13 0.33 12.28 -5.84
N PRO A 14 1.30 11.67 -5.14
CA PRO A 14 1.33 10.24 -5.01
C PRO A 14 0.13 9.79 -4.16
N ILE A 15 -0.47 8.66 -4.50
CA ILE A 15 -1.60 8.06 -3.82
C ILE A 15 -1.35 6.55 -3.64
N PRO A 16 -2.02 5.89 -2.68
CA PRO A 16 -1.94 4.44 -2.55
C PRO A 16 -2.32 3.71 -3.86
N PRO A 17 -1.70 2.56 -4.16
CA PRO A 17 -1.81 1.84 -5.43
C PRO A 17 -3.14 1.07 -5.57
N LEU A 18 -4.28 1.72 -5.34
CA LEU A 18 -5.58 1.04 -5.25
C LEU A 18 -6.47 1.26 -6.47
N ASN A 19 -6.19 2.23 -7.34
CA ASN A 19 -7.19 2.76 -8.28
C ASN A 19 -7.06 2.20 -9.68
N HIS A 20 -5.83 1.91 -10.15
CA HIS A 20 -5.63 1.24 -11.43
C HIS A 20 -5.70 -0.29 -11.25
N PRO A 21 -6.25 -1.07 -12.20
CA PRO A 21 -7.13 -0.65 -13.29
C PRO A 21 -8.54 -0.29 -12.80
N ALA A 22 -8.91 -0.67 -11.56
CA ALA A 22 -10.15 -0.27 -10.92
C ALA A 22 -10.01 -0.35 -9.39
N LYS A 23 -10.67 0.53 -8.66
CA LYS A 23 -10.67 0.52 -7.20
C LYS A 23 -11.59 -0.58 -6.63
N ARG A 24 -11.01 -1.66 -6.08
CA ARG A 24 -11.76 -2.89 -5.66
C ARG A 24 -11.44 -3.41 -4.26
N THR A 25 -10.42 -2.89 -3.60
CA THR A 25 -9.99 -3.34 -2.26
C THR A 25 -9.18 -2.25 -1.57
N ASN A 26 -9.05 -2.36 -0.24
CA ASN A 26 -8.14 -1.55 0.58
C ASN A 26 -6.85 -2.29 0.95
N TYR A 27 -6.74 -3.56 0.56
CA TYR A 27 -5.61 -4.40 0.90
C TYR A 27 -4.57 -4.44 -0.21
N VAL A 28 -3.30 -4.41 0.18
CA VAL A 28 -2.18 -4.75 -0.70
C VAL A 28 -1.62 -6.11 -0.32
N PHE A 29 -1.14 -6.83 -1.31
CA PHE A 29 -0.38 -8.07 -1.21
C PHE A 29 1.00 -7.76 -1.79
N LEU A 30 2.00 -7.68 -0.93
CA LEU A 30 3.39 -7.57 -1.34
C LEU A 30 4.02 -8.96 -1.35
N LYS A 31 4.44 -9.41 -2.54
CA LYS A 31 5.29 -10.59 -2.69
C LYS A 31 6.75 -10.12 -2.67
N LEU A 32 7.52 -10.60 -1.71
CA LEU A 32 8.94 -10.30 -1.64
C LEU A 32 9.68 -11.08 -2.74
N ASP A 33 10.58 -10.41 -3.45
CA ASP A 33 11.46 -11.06 -4.43
C ASP A 33 12.46 -12.04 -3.79
N LYS A 34 12.73 -11.85 -2.50
CA LYS A 34 13.58 -12.70 -1.65
C LYS A 34 12.82 -13.05 -0.37
N GLU A 35 12.85 -14.33 -0.02
CA GLU A 35 12.24 -14.80 1.23
C GLU A 35 13.08 -14.36 2.44
N ILE A 36 12.39 -14.11 3.54
CA ILE A 36 13.01 -13.79 4.82
C ILE A 36 12.85 -15.01 5.73
N HIS A 37 13.96 -15.59 6.15
CA HIS A 37 14.00 -16.68 7.10
C HIS A 37 14.21 -16.11 8.50
N LEU A 38 13.22 -16.25 9.38
CA LEU A 38 13.33 -15.89 10.79
C LEU A 38 13.41 -17.15 11.64
N GLY A 39 14.43 -17.21 12.51
CA GLY A 39 14.51 -18.20 13.57
C GLY A 39 13.40 -18.01 14.61
N GLU A 40 13.29 -18.95 15.54
CA GLU A 40 12.43 -18.78 16.72
C GLU A 40 12.84 -17.54 17.54
N ASN A 41 11.87 -16.84 18.14
CA ASN A 41 12.10 -15.67 18.99
C ASN A 41 13.02 -14.60 18.39
N SER A 42 12.99 -14.44 17.07
CA SER A 42 13.84 -13.51 16.33
C SER A 42 13.03 -12.40 15.64
N ALA A 43 13.71 -11.37 15.18
CA ALA A 43 13.11 -10.27 14.45
C ALA A 43 13.97 -9.85 13.25
N ALA A 44 13.32 -9.30 12.23
CA ALA A 44 13.97 -8.71 11.07
C ALA A 44 13.36 -7.33 10.77
N SER A 45 14.17 -6.43 10.25
CA SER A 45 13.78 -5.09 9.86
C SER A 45 14.26 -4.84 8.44
N ILE A 46 13.34 -4.53 7.53
CA ILE A 46 13.64 -4.33 6.11
C ILE A 46 12.95 -3.08 5.59
N PHE A 47 13.49 -2.53 4.51
CA PHE A 47 12.80 -1.53 3.68
C PHE A 47 12.40 -2.18 2.35
N VAL A 48 11.25 -1.81 1.81
CA VAL A 48 10.76 -2.32 0.52
C VAL A 48 10.25 -1.20 -0.37
N HIS A 49 10.38 -1.42 -1.68
CA HIS A 49 9.77 -0.58 -2.70
C HIS A 49 8.28 -0.89 -2.83
N CYS A 50 7.45 -0.22 -2.04
CA CYS A 50 6.00 -0.34 -2.10
C CYS A 50 5.45 0.49 -3.28
N PRO A 51 4.66 -0.08 -4.20
CA PRO A 51 4.17 0.66 -5.36
C PRO A 51 3.26 1.83 -4.97
N ILE A 52 3.25 2.86 -5.81
CA ILE A 52 2.33 4.00 -5.70
C ILE A 52 1.62 4.24 -7.04
N GLU A 53 0.59 5.06 -6.99
CA GLU A 53 -0.05 5.68 -8.14
C GLU A 53 0.08 7.19 -8.04
N ILE A 54 -0.16 7.91 -9.14
CA ILE A 54 -0.22 9.37 -9.15
C ILE A 54 -1.67 9.78 -9.38
N GLY A 55 -2.25 10.43 -8.36
CA GLY A 55 -3.55 11.08 -8.47
C GLY A 55 -3.41 12.46 -9.11
N ILE A 56 -4.32 12.74 -10.03
CA ILE A 56 -4.44 14.01 -10.76
C ILE A 56 -5.68 14.70 -10.19
N PHE A 57 -5.49 15.87 -9.58
CA PHE A 57 -6.56 16.60 -8.92
C PHE A 57 -6.72 18.00 -9.51
N LEU A 58 -7.97 18.43 -9.67
CA LEU A 58 -8.33 19.83 -9.92
C LEU A 58 -8.46 20.55 -8.59
N ILE A 59 -7.75 21.66 -8.46
CA ILE A 59 -7.78 22.53 -7.29
C ILE A 59 -8.38 23.87 -7.71
N TYR A 60 -9.46 24.26 -7.06
CA TYR A 60 -10.12 25.55 -7.28
C TYR A 60 -10.74 26.05 -5.96
N GLY A 61 -10.29 27.19 -5.46
CA GLY A 61 -10.55 27.60 -4.08
C GLY A 61 -10.06 26.55 -3.08
N ASP A 62 -10.95 26.11 -2.18
CA ASP A 62 -10.70 25.04 -1.21
C ASP A 62 -11.13 23.64 -1.70
N ASN A 63 -11.65 23.54 -2.93
CA ASN A 63 -12.11 22.28 -3.49
C ASN A 63 -10.96 21.48 -4.09
N HIS A 64 -11.01 20.18 -3.87
CA HIS A 64 -10.06 19.20 -4.37
C HIS A 64 -10.83 18.07 -5.06
N GLU A 65 -10.90 18.09 -6.38
CA GLU A 65 -11.64 17.09 -7.15
C GLU A 65 -10.68 16.11 -7.83
N PRO A 66 -10.88 14.79 -7.66
CA PRO A 66 -10.12 13.80 -8.42
C PRO A 66 -10.54 13.87 -9.90
N LEU A 67 -9.56 14.07 -10.78
CA LEU A 67 -9.74 14.07 -12.22
C LEU A 67 -9.44 12.70 -12.82
N ASP A 68 -8.29 12.14 -12.46
CA ASP A 68 -7.80 10.85 -12.97
C ASP A 68 -6.69 10.31 -12.06
N TRP A 69 -6.25 9.08 -12.30
CA TRP A 69 -5.09 8.47 -11.67
C TRP A 69 -4.31 7.65 -12.67
N VAL A 70 -2.99 7.72 -12.56
CA VAL A 70 -2.07 6.96 -13.43
C VAL A 70 -1.14 6.12 -12.59
N THR A 71 -0.90 4.90 -13.04
CA THR A 71 0.18 4.07 -12.51
C THR A 71 1.35 4.10 -13.49
N CYS A 72 2.57 4.28 -12.98
CA CYS A 72 3.77 4.11 -13.77
C CYS A 72 4.19 2.63 -13.90
N ASN A 73 3.41 1.69 -13.35
CA ASN A 73 3.67 0.25 -13.41
C ASN A 73 2.41 -0.58 -13.73
N PRO A 74 1.74 -0.36 -14.88
CA PRO A 74 0.47 -0.99 -15.19
C PRO A 74 0.56 -2.51 -15.36
N LEU A 75 1.66 -3.03 -15.88
CA LEU A 75 1.84 -4.47 -16.15
C LEU A 75 1.89 -5.33 -14.87
N ASN A 76 2.29 -4.72 -13.76
CA ASN A 76 2.38 -5.37 -12.45
C ASN A 76 1.23 -4.97 -11.52
N SER A 77 0.29 -4.15 -12.00
CA SER A 77 -0.85 -3.65 -11.23
C SER A 77 -2.02 -4.65 -11.29
N ARG A 78 -1.91 -5.78 -10.59
CA ARG A 78 -2.87 -6.90 -10.65
C ARG A 78 -3.68 -7.06 -9.36
N PHE A 79 -4.70 -7.90 -9.40
CA PHE A 79 -5.40 -8.36 -8.20
C PHE A 79 -5.00 -9.80 -7.89
N GLY A 80 -4.93 -10.13 -6.61
CA GLY A 80 -4.75 -11.48 -6.10
C GLY A 80 -5.78 -11.77 -5.01
N LEU A 81 -6.25 -13.01 -4.94
CA LEU A 81 -7.07 -13.48 -3.83
C LEU A 81 -6.17 -14.17 -2.81
N TYR A 82 -6.16 -13.69 -1.56
CA TYR A 82 -5.44 -14.32 -0.47
C TYR A 82 -6.40 -15.03 0.49
N GLY A 83 -6.28 -16.35 0.59
CA GLY A 83 -7.15 -17.20 1.41
C GLY A 83 -7.97 -18.16 0.55
N SER A 84 -9.01 -18.75 1.14
CA SER A 84 -9.90 -19.66 0.42
C SER A 84 -10.78 -18.89 -0.57
N PRO A 85 -11.27 -19.53 -1.65
CA PRO A 85 -12.12 -18.87 -2.65
C PRO A 85 -13.36 -18.16 -2.08
N ASP A 86 -13.92 -18.68 -0.99
CA ASP A 86 -15.14 -18.25 -0.32
C ASP A 86 -14.94 -17.17 0.77
N THR A 87 -13.77 -17.12 1.43
CA THR A 87 -13.49 -16.16 2.53
C THR A 87 -12.22 -15.34 2.35
N GLY A 88 -11.54 -15.52 1.22
CA GLY A 88 -10.29 -14.85 0.90
C GLY A 88 -10.45 -13.34 0.76
N LYS A 89 -9.35 -12.63 0.98
CA LYS A 89 -9.28 -11.18 0.78
C LYS A 89 -8.79 -10.88 -0.63
N LEU A 90 -9.57 -10.11 -1.38
CA LEU A 90 -9.09 -9.51 -2.62
C LEU A 90 -8.04 -8.45 -2.25
N CYS A 91 -6.87 -8.53 -2.86
CA CYS A 91 -5.75 -7.65 -2.58
C CYS A 91 -5.17 -7.10 -3.89
N LYS A 92 -4.62 -5.89 -3.84
CA LYS A 92 -3.76 -5.37 -4.88
C LYS A 92 -2.41 -6.09 -4.83
N TYR A 93 -2.10 -6.87 -5.85
CA TYR A 93 -0.85 -7.62 -5.92
C TYR A 93 0.29 -6.75 -6.44
N ALA A 94 1.45 -6.85 -5.80
CA ALA A 94 2.71 -6.34 -6.31
C ALA A 94 3.88 -7.23 -5.86
N GLU A 95 4.82 -7.48 -6.76
CA GLU A 95 6.12 -8.04 -6.42
C GLU A 95 7.08 -6.88 -6.11
N VAL A 96 7.77 -6.96 -4.97
CA VAL A 96 8.59 -5.88 -4.43
C VAL A 96 9.99 -6.37 -4.11
N SER A 97 10.97 -5.50 -4.33
CA SER A 97 12.35 -5.70 -3.93
C SER A 97 12.66 -4.91 -2.65
N LEU A 98 13.75 -5.32 -2.00
CA LEU A 98 14.30 -4.58 -0.86
C LEU A 98 14.81 -3.21 -1.31
N ALA A 99 14.55 -2.20 -0.48
CA ALA A 99 15.13 -0.88 -0.54
C ALA A 99 16.25 -0.75 0.50
N THR A 100 17.13 0.22 0.30
CA THR A 100 18.27 0.47 1.19
C THR A 100 17.84 1.23 2.45
N ASP A 101 17.11 2.32 2.26
CA ASP A 101 16.56 3.21 3.28
C ASP A 101 15.44 4.08 2.68
N TYR A 102 14.93 5.07 3.42
CA TYR A 102 13.85 5.96 2.98
C TYR A 102 14.20 6.87 1.78
N ASP A 103 15.49 7.04 1.45
CA ASP A 103 15.91 7.84 0.30
C ASP A 103 15.92 7.05 -1.02
N ASP A 104 15.84 5.72 -0.96
CA ASP A 104 15.87 4.78 -2.09
C ASP A 104 14.51 4.61 -2.80
N SER A 105 13.71 5.68 -2.90
CA SER A 105 12.45 5.63 -3.66
C SER A 105 12.67 5.95 -5.14
N VAL A 106 11.97 5.22 -6.02
CA VAL A 106 11.94 5.50 -7.46
C VAL A 106 10.76 6.42 -7.74
N SER A 107 11.08 7.66 -8.16
CA SER A 107 10.09 8.70 -8.41
C SER A 107 8.92 8.22 -9.24
N TYR A 108 7.72 8.49 -8.73
CA TYR A 108 6.42 8.18 -9.34
C TYR A 108 6.08 6.69 -9.50
N VAL A 109 6.99 5.77 -9.15
CA VAL A 109 6.79 4.32 -9.31
C VAL A 109 6.54 3.65 -7.98
N ASN A 110 7.37 3.96 -6.99
CA ASN A 110 7.28 3.38 -5.66
C ASN A 110 7.60 4.40 -4.57
N ALA A 111 7.18 4.05 -3.36
CA ALA A 111 7.58 4.66 -2.12
C ALA A 111 8.36 3.64 -1.29
N VAL A 112 9.19 4.12 -0.37
CA VAL A 112 9.85 3.22 0.58
C VAL A 112 8.94 3.00 1.78
N MET A 113 8.78 1.73 2.15
CA MET A 113 8.05 1.30 3.34
C MET A 113 8.95 0.47 4.25
N HIS A 114 8.94 0.79 5.54
CA HIS A 114 9.65 0.01 6.57
C HIS A 114 8.77 -1.13 7.09
N ILE A 115 9.30 -2.35 7.12
CA ILE A 115 8.60 -3.54 7.63
C ILE A 115 9.44 -4.17 8.73
N VAL A 116 8.86 -4.24 9.92
CA VAL A 116 9.41 -4.99 11.05
C VAL A 116 8.65 -6.29 11.19
N ILE A 117 9.36 -7.42 11.20
CA ILE A 117 8.78 -8.76 11.33
C ILE A 117 9.34 -9.39 12.60
N GLU A 118 8.47 -9.82 13.51
CA GLU A 118 8.82 -10.50 14.75
C GLU A 118 8.22 -11.91 14.78
N ASN A 119 9.07 -12.90 15.02
CA ASN A 119 8.67 -14.28 15.23
C ASN A 119 8.70 -14.61 16.72
N THR A 120 7.55 -14.65 17.38
CA THR A 120 7.43 -15.06 18.80
C THR A 120 7.07 -16.54 18.96
N LEU A 121 7.05 -17.29 17.85
CA LEU A 121 6.78 -18.73 17.86
C LEU A 121 8.04 -19.51 18.21
N SER A 122 7.85 -20.71 18.75
CA SER A 122 8.92 -21.66 19.11
C SER A 122 9.45 -22.46 17.92
N PHE A 123 9.36 -21.91 16.71
CA PHE A 123 9.85 -22.54 15.48
C PHE A 123 10.09 -21.47 14.41
N ALA A 124 10.98 -21.79 13.47
CA ALA A 124 11.36 -20.89 12.39
C ALA A 124 10.20 -20.63 11.41
N GLN A 125 10.24 -19.47 10.76
CA GLN A 125 9.27 -19.02 9.77
C GLN A 125 9.98 -18.55 8.51
N THR A 126 9.36 -18.83 7.36
CA THR A 126 9.77 -18.30 6.06
C THR A 126 8.68 -17.35 5.56
N ILE A 127 9.04 -16.09 5.34
CA ILE A 127 8.12 -15.04 4.95
C ILE A 127 8.46 -14.62 3.53
N SER A 128 7.52 -14.82 2.61
CA SER A 128 7.62 -14.39 1.21
C SER A 128 6.50 -13.43 0.80
N LYS A 129 5.50 -13.23 1.66
CA LYS A 129 4.27 -12.50 1.37
C LYS A 129 3.83 -11.69 2.57
N VAL A 130 3.36 -10.47 2.32
CA VAL A 130 2.85 -9.56 3.34
C VAL A 130 1.52 -8.98 2.84
N ILE A 131 0.47 -9.08 3.66
CA ILE A 131 -0.88 -8.60 3.33
C ILE A 131 -1.34 -7.65 4.43
N PHE A 132 -1.74 -6.45 4.06
CA PHE A 132 -2.20 -5.42 5.00
C PHE A 132 -3.14 -4.40 4.34
N PRO A 133 -4.01 -3.75 5.11
CA PRO A 133 -4.81 -2.62 4.62
C PRO A 133 -3.90 -1.38 4.45
N ILE A 134 -3.61 -0.98 3.22
CA ILE A 134 -2.72 0.18 2.97
C ILE A 134 -3.39 1.51 3.33
N THR A 135 -4.72 1.52 3.49
CA THR A 135 -5.48 2.70 3.93
C THR A 135 -5.17 3.12 5.36
N ASP A 136 -4.55 2.24 6.15
CA ASP A 136 -4.14 2.55 7.53
C ASP A 136 -2.74 3.19 7.60
N ASN A 137 -2.08 3.33 6.44
CA ASN A 137 -0.74 3.87 6.29
C ASN A 137 -0.80 5.21 5.55
N ASN A 138 -0.20 6.25 6.12
CA ASN A 138 -0.03 7.51 5.43
C ASN A 138 1.09 7.40 4.40
N LEU A 139 0.92 8.12 3.30
CA LEU A 139 1.91 8.29 2.25
C LEU A 139 2.44 9.72 2.33
N TYR A 140 3.75 9.92 2.18
CA TYR A 140 4.40 11.21 2.25
C TYR A 140 5.30 11.41 1.05
N TYR A 141 5.57 12.66 0.68
CA TYR A 141 6.39 12.98 -0.48
C TYR A 141 7.20 14.27 -0.31
N LYS A 142 8.37 14.28 -0.94
CA LYS A 142 9.30 15.42 -0.99
C LYS A 142 10.20 15.29 -2.21
N ASP A 143 10.33 16.35 -3.01
CA ASP A 143 11.27 16.39 -4.16
C ASP A 143 11.19 15.14 -5.06
N SER A 144 9.97 14.75 -5.45
CA SER A 144 9.66 13.55 -6.26
C SER A 144 9.97 12.19 -5.61
N ARG A 145 10.40 12.15 -4.35
CA ARG A 145 10.51 10.94 -3.54
C ARG A 145 9.25 10.71 -2.73
N SER A 146 8.99 9.45 -2.38
CA SER A 146 7.83 9.06 -1.59
C SER A 146 8.18 8.02 -0.54
N ILE A 147 7.53 8.11 0.62
CA ILE A 147 7.65 7.14 1.72
C ILE A 147 6.27 6.83 2.27
N ILE A 148 6.08 5.62 2.80
CA ILE A 148 4.82 5.18 3.42
C ILE A 148 5.10 4.81 4.87
N ASP A 149 4.14 5.08 5.76
CA ASP A 149 4.14 4.53 7.11
C ASP A 149 4.49 3.05 7.08
N GLY A 150 5.36 2.61 7.98
CA GLY A 150 5.76 1.22 8.04
C GLY A 150 4.65 0.31 8.59
N ILE A 151 4.98 -0.97 8.71
CA ILE A 151 4.18 -1.94 9.45
C ILE A 151 5.06 -2.79 10.35
N LYS A 152 4.48 -3.20 11.48
CA LYS A 152 5.01 -4.23 12.36
C LYS A 152 4.14 -5.48 12.28
N ILE A 153 4.76 -6.60 11.93
CA ILE A 153 4.14 -7.92 11.81
C ILE A 153 4.63 -8.78 12.97
N ILE A 154 3.72 -9.28 13.80
CA ILE A 154 4.03 -10.12 14.96
C ILE A 154 3.39 -11.49 14.73
N MET A 155 4.21 -12.49 14.46
CA MET A 155 3.79 -13.89 14.38
C MET A 155 3.74 -14.47 15.78
N LYS A 156 2.56 -14.91 16.21
CA LYS A 156 2.31 -15.40 17.57
C LYS A 156 1.27 -16.50 17.60
N LYS A 157 1.29 -17.29 18.68
CA LYS A 157 0.26 -18.30 18.95
C LYS A 157 -0.94 -17.64 19.60
N ARG A 158 -2.15 -17.92 19.08
CA ARG A 158 -3.43 -17.51 19.67
C ARG A 158 -4.31 -18.74 19.80
N ALA A 159 -4.56 -19.17 21.04
CA ALA A 159 -5.22 -20.44 21.33
C ALA A 159 -4.52 -21.62 20.60
N ALA A 160 -5.24 -22.33 19.74
CA ALA A 160 -4.73 -23.48 18.99
C ALA A 160 -4.12 -23.11 17.63
N VAL A 161 -4.15 -21.85 17.20
CA VAL A 161 -3.70 -21.42 15.87
C VAL A 161 -2.54 -20.43 15.93
N ASN A 162 -1.73 -20.42 14.88
CA ASN A 162 -0.69 -19.40 14.68
C ASN A 162 -1.27 -18.27 13.84
N ILE A 163 -1.03 -17.03 14.25
CA ILE A 163 -1.52 -15.84 13.56
C ILE A 163 -0.37 -14.86 13.31
N ALA A 164 -0.51 -14.02 12.29
CA ALA A 164 0.30 -12.83 12.08
C ALA A 164 -0.55 -11.59 12.36
N GLU A 165 -0.22 -10.83 13.39
CA GLU A 165 -0.85 -9.55 13.69
C GLU A 165 -0.07 -8.45 12.96
N VAL A 166 -0.76 -7.59 12.21
CA VAL A 166 -0.15 -6.46 11.49
C VAL A 166 -0.61 -5.17 12.14
N LYS A 167 0.32 -4.26 12.43
CA LYS A 167 0.06 -2.92 12.96
C LYS A 167 0.78 -1.87 12.13
N PRO A 168 0.14 -0.74 11.77
CA PRO A 168 0.86 0.37 11.16
C PRO A 168 1.87 0.95 12.15
N THR A 169 2.99 1.43 11.62
CA THR A 169 4.01 2.17 12.38
C THR A 169 4.25 3.50 11.67
N LEU A 170 3.96 4.60 12.37
CA LEU A 170 4.12 5.93 11.80
C LEU A 170 5.58 6.23 11.51
N VAL A 171 5.86 6.87 10.37
CA VAL A 171 7.17 7.46 10.10
C VAL A 171 7.24 8.85 10.73
N ASP A 172 8.31 9.12 11.47
CA ASP A 172 8.62 10.48 11.92
C ASP A 172 9.29 11.25 10.77
N THR A 173 8.57 12.20 10.18
CA THR A 173 9.02 12.92 8.99
C THR A 173 8.38 14.30 8.86
N GLU A 174 9.15 15.23 8.31
CA GLU A 174 8.69 16.58 7.92
C GLU A 174 8.18 16.63 6.46
N TRP A 175 8.01 15.47 5.81
CA TRP A 175 7.56 15.39 4.42
C TRP A 175 6.06 15.69 4.32
N ALA A 176 5.64 16.25 3.19
CA ALA A 176 4.23 16.55 2.98
C ALA A 176 3.42 15.27 2.89
N THR A 177 2.37 15.14 3.70
CA THR A 177 1.43 14.01 3.60
C THR A 177 0.66 14.09 2.29
N ALA A 178 0.58 12.98 1.58
CA ALA A 178 -0.29 12.78 0.44
C ALA A 178 -1.74 12.88 0.91
N PRO A 179 -2.56 13.71 0.25
CA PRO A 179 -3.91 13.95 0.71
C PRO A 179 -4.82 12.74 0.45
N ALA A 180 -5.63 12.38 1.44
CA ALA A 180 -6.72 11.41 1.31
C ALA A 180 -8.00 12.07 0.75
N TRP A 181 -7.89 12.79 -0.36
CA TRP A 181 -9.04 13.51 -0.96
C TRP A 181 -10.02 12.57 -1.67
N ASP A 182 -9.60 11.35 -2.00
CA ASP A 182 -10.48 10.36 -2.59
C ASP A 182 -11.30 9.61 -1.53
N LYS A 183 -12.55 10.05 -1.36
CA LYS A 183 -13.55 9.44 -0.47
C LYS A 183 -14.35 8.29 -1.12
N SER A 184 -14.00 7.85 -2.33
CA SER A 184 -14.83 6.91 -3.13
C SER A 184 -15.06 5.52 -2.51
N ILE A 185 -14.33 5.13 -1.45
CA ILE A 185 -14.62 3.90 -0.69
C ILE A 185 -15.15 4.21 0.73
N THR A 186 -16.26 4.92 0.82
CA THR A 186 -17.20 4.72 1.94
C THR A 186 -18.33 3.75 1.59
N SER A 187 -18.40 3.24 0.36
CA SER A 187 -19.40 2.25 -0.07
C SER A 187 -18.76 1.20 -0.97
N ILE A 188 -18.28 0.10 -0.38
CA ILE A 188 -18.29 -1.18 -1.10
C ILE A 188 -19.73 -1.67 -0.94
N HIS A 189 -20.58 -1.36 -1.93
CA HIS A 189 -21.87 -2.04 -2.06
C HIS A 189 -21.60 -3.54 -2.13
N ASN A 190 -22.30 -4.31 -1.28
CA ASN A 190 -22.36 -5.75 -1.38
C ASN A 190 -22.77 -6.11 -2.81
N MET A 191 -21.88 -6.76 -3.56
CA MET A 191 -22.27 -7.42 -4.81
C MET A 191 -22.96 -8.72 -4.42
N GLU A 192 -24.28 -8.72 -4.39
CA GLU A 192 -25.06 -9.95 -4.51
C GLU A 192 -25.09 -10.33 -6.00
N MET A 193 -24.58 -11.51 -6.33
CA MET A 193 -24.94 -12.18 -7.58
C MET A 193 -25.99 -13.22 -7.26
N THR A 194 -27.20 -13.01 -7.76
CA THR A 194 -28.23 -14.04 -7.87
C THR A 194 -27.75 -15.11 -8.84
N LEU A 195 -27.86 -16.38 -8.45
CA LEU A 195 -27.63 -17.52 -9.33
C LEU A 195 -28.99 -17.96 -9.90
N GLU A 196 -29.06 -18.08 -11.23
CA GLU A 196 -30.01 -18.99 -11.90
C GLU A 196 -29.42 -20.41 -11.93
#